data_AF-I1CHC7-F1
#
_entry.id   AF-I1CHC7-F1
#
_cell.length_a   1.000
_cell.length_b   1.000
_cell.length_c   1.000
_cell.angle_alpha   90.00
_cell.angle_beta   90.00
_cell.angle_gamma   90.00
#
_symmetry.space_group_name_H-M   'P 1'
#
loop_
_entity.id
_entity.type
_entity.pdbx_description
1 polymer ?
#
loop_
_entity_poly.entity_id
_entity_poly.type
_entity_poly.pdbx_seq_one_letter_code
_entity_poly.pdbx_strand_id
1 'polypeptide(L)'
;MPPGSTKPDNNNDNNMQNLNNILSQDEIDYLLSHFETHRKSLRCPNCEKKGIFRRNGSNKSEPPQPIFRCNGCGSSFRAKTTLNIVNSIQPTPANTQTSMNPEFSGSFQDATSSQVAQTVNGQTDSQPFLNMIQLITKELASARTEIERLRVHTAHLQEQLNQQNNTSNPTNHLNPVPIGQICSRLRKLDIDSNRIIDIHYPDHNIVALLIHNDYEDELRQQLQRFKVIIKKDFNPCDPQLLRDPKYADRTPAEREDLAFMHHCNRIDRALQYIRTPS
;
A
#
# COMPACT_ATOMS: atom_id res chain seq x y z
N MET A 1 -30.09 38.38 36.40
CA MET A 1 -30.63 38.69 35.06
C MET A 1 -30.23 40.11 34.72
N PRO A 2 -29.79 40.48 33.49
CA PRO A 2 -29.95 39.85 32.16
C PRO A 2 -28.57 39.61 31.47
N PRO A 3 -28.45 39.48 30.13
CA PRO A 3 -29.01 38.45 29.26
C PRO A 3 -27.92 37.59 28.59
N GLY A 4 -28.33 36.40 28.12
CA GLY A 4 -27.48 35.41 27.46
C GLY A 4 -26.92 35.87 26.11
N SER A 5 -25.67 35.50 25.88
CA SER A 5 -24.98 35.64 24.59
C SER A 5 -24.92 34.27 23.93
N THR A 6 -25.81 34.03 22.97
CA THR A 6 -25.78 32.90 22.06
C THR A 6 -24.61 33.09 21.09
N LYS A 7 -23.61 32.20 21.14
CA LYS A 7 -22.61 32.05 20.08
C LYS A 7 -23.25 31.27 18.91
N PRO A 8 -23.02 31.66 17.64
CA PRO A 8 -23.43 30.86 16.51
C PRO A 8 -22.45 29.70 16.30
N ASP A 9 -22.98 28.48 16.27
CA ASP A 9 -22.27 27.26 15.88
C ASP A 9 -22.02 27.29 14.36
N ASN A 10 -20.86 27.81 13.96
CA ASN A 10 -20.30 27.58 12.63
C ASN A 10 -19.45 26.32 12.68
N ASN A 11 -20.00 25.17 12.28
CA ASN A 11 -19.25 24.00 11.82
C ASN A 11 -20.20 23.00 11.15
N ASN A 12 -20.56 23.22 9.87
CA ASN A 12 -21.27 22.18 9.13
C ASN A 12 -20.97 22.11 7.63
N ASP A 13 -19.74 22.43 7.21
CA ASP A 13 -19.34 22.29 5.79
C ASP A 13 -18.36 21.13 5.52
N ASN A 14 -17.96 20.37 6.54
CA ASN A 14 -17.05 19.22 6.37
C ASN A 14 -17.74 17.85 6.21
N ASN A 15 -19.08 17.80 6.21
CA ASN A 15 -19.83 16.53 6.12
C ASN A 15 -20.35 16.18 4.71
N MET A 16 -20.04 16.99 3.69
CA MET A 16 -20.50 16.76 2.30
C MET A 16 -19.49 16.02 1.41
N GLN A 17 -18.40 15.48 1.99
CA GLN A 17 -17.40 14.69 1.24
C GLN A 17 -17.38 13.20 1.61
N ASN A 18 -18.13 12.76 2.62
CA ASN A 18 -18.10 11.36 3.09
C ASN A 18 -19.26 10.49 2.54
N LEU A 19 -20.37 11.09 2.10
CA LEU A 19 -21.51 10.34 1.54
C LEU A 19 -21.28 9.83 0.11
N ASN A 20 -20.37 10.43 -0.66
CA ASN A 20 -20.13 10.03 -2.07
C ASN A 20 -19.40 8.68 -2.24
N ASN A 21 -18.98 8.06 -1.14
CA ASN A 21 -18.23 6.80 -1.14
C ASN A 21 -18.99 5.60 -0.58
N ILE A 22 -20.24 5.79 -0.14
CA ILE A 22 -21.10 4.74 0.41
C ILE A 22 -22.12 4.36 -0.67
N LEU A 23 -22.13 3.10 -1.07
CA LEU A 23 -23.13 2.56 -2.00
C LEU A 23 -24.45 2.31 -1.27
N SER A 24 -25.56 2.51 -1.96
CA SER A 24 -26.88 2.05 -1.49
C SER A 24 -26.93 0.52 -1.43
N GLN A 25 -27.95 -0.03 -0.75
CA GLN A 25 -28.13 -1.48 -0.67
C GLN A 25 -28.30 -2.12 -2.06
N ASP A 26 -29.10 -1.49 -2.94
CA ASP A 26 -29.30 -1.97 -4.32
C ASP A 26 -28.00 -1.94 -5.15
N GLU A 27 -27.18 -0.90 -4.98
CA GLU A 27 -25.87 -0.82 -5.64
C GLU A 27 -24.89 -1.88 -5.11
N ILE A 28 -24.96 -2.23 -3.82
CA ILE A 28 -24.18 -3.32 -3.24
C ILE A 28 -24.61 -4.67 -3.82
N ASP A 29 -25.90 -4.93 -3.91
CA ASP A 29 -26.44 -6.20 -4.42
C ASP A 29 -26.11 -6.37 -5.91
N TYR A 30 -26.24 -5.30 -6.70
CA TYR A 30 -25.76 -5.25 -8.07
C TYR A 30 -24.26 -5.55 -8.15
N LEU A 31 -23.44 -4.87 -7.34
CA LEU A 31 -21.99 -5.06 -7.33
C LEU A 31 -21.62 -6.52 -7.03
N LEU A 32 -22.22 -7.13 -6.02
CA LEU A 32 -21.91 -8.51 -5.62
C LEU A 32 -22.28 -9.52 -6.72
N SER A 33 -23.49 -9.40 -7.27
CA SER A 33 -23.95 -10.26 -8.37
C SER A 33 -23.07 -10.14 -9.63
N HIS A 34 -22.78 -8.90 -10.03
CA HIS A 34 -21.99 -8.63 -11.22
C HIS A 34 -20.51 -8.98 -11.02
N PHE A 35 -19.98 -8.79 -9.82
CA PHE A 35 -18.65 -9.23 -9.43
C PHE A 35 -18.53 -10.76 -9.50
N GLU A 36 -19.45 -11.53 -8.92
CA GLU A 36 -19.38 -12.99 -8.93
C GLU A 36 -19.40 -13.56 -10.35
N THR A 37 -20.21 -12.95 -11.22
CA THR A 37 -20.32 -13.31 -12.64
C THR A 37 -19.03 -13.01 -13.41
N HIS A 38 -18.42 -11.84 -13.20
CA HIS A 38 -17.30 -11.36 -14.02
C HIS A 38 -15.94 -11.38 -13.32
N ARG A 39 -15.83 -11.93 -12.10
CA ARG A 39 -14.58 -11.86 -11.31
C ARG A 39 -13.34 -12.40 -12.02
N LYS A 40 -13.52 -13.37 -12.93
CA LYS A 40 -12.43 -13.98 -13.70
C LYS A 40 -11.88 -13.06 -14.79
N SER A 41 -12.67 -12.11 -15.29
CA SER A 41 -12.26 -11.15 -16.33
C SER A 41 -11.76 -9.81 -15.77
N LEU A 42 -12.08 -9.48 -14.51
CA LEU A 42 -11.61 -8.28 -13.82
C LEU A 42 -10.07 -8.20 -13.79
N ARG A 43 -9.53 -7.03 -14.17
CA ARG A 43 -8.10 -6.68 -14.05
C ARG A 43 -7.84 -5.85 -12.80
N CYS A 44 -6.78 -6.18 -12.08
CA CYS A 44 -6.34 -5.37 -10.95
C CYS A 44 -5.69 -4.07 -11.44
N PRO A 45 -6.13 -2.87 -11.02
CA PRO A 45 -5.51 -1.62 -11.44
C PRO A 45 -4.05 -1.47 -11.00
N ASN A 46 -3.61 -2.19 -9.98
CA ASN A 46 -2.26 -2.07 -9.41
C ASN A 46 -1.24 -3.07 -9.98
N CYS A 47 -1.69 -4.25 -10.42
CA CYS A 47 -0.77 -5.29 -10.92
C CYS A 47 -1.19 -5.94 -12.23
N GLU A 48 -2.29 -5.45 -12.82
CA GLU A 48 -2.86 -5.82 -14.12
C GLU A 48 -3.27 -7.29 -14.31
N LYS A 49 -2.97 -8.16 -13.33
CA LYS A 49 -3.37 -9.57 -13.33
C LYS A 49 -4.90 -9.68 -13.37
N LYS A 50 -5.38 -10.58 -14.23
CA LYS A 50 -6.80 -10.92 -14.40
C LYS A 50 -7.24 -12.00 -13.43
N GLY A 51 -8.50 -11.96 -13.00
CA GLY A 51 -9.14 -13.09 -12.31
C GLY A 51 -8.67 -13.36 -10.88
N ILE A 52 -7.96 -12.41 -10.28
CA ILE A 52 -7.29 -12.55 -8.99
C ILE A 52 -8.00 -11.84 -7.83
N PHE A 53 -9.19 -11.27 -8.06
CA PHE A 53 -9.97 -10.62 -7.01
C PHE A 53 -10.73 -11.62 -6.13
N ARG A 54 -10.82 -11.32 -4.83
CA ARG A 54 -11.69 -12.00 -3.86
C ARG A 54 -12.40 -10.97 -2.96
N ARG A 55 -13.56 -11.33 -2.42
CA ARG A 55 -14.22 -10.56 -1.36
C ARG A 55 -13.48 -10.76 -0.03
N ASN A 56 -13.33 -9.68 0.73
CA ASN A 56 -12.58 -9.58 1.98
C ASN A 56 -13.42 -8.90 3.07
N GLY A 57 -14.60 -9.46 3.33
CA GLY A 57 -15.55 -8.93 4.31
C GLY A 57 -16.21 -7.62 3.88
N SER A 58 -16.69 -6.87 4.87
CA SER A 58 -17.29 -5.55 4.72
C SER A 58 -16.78 -4.60 5.81
N ASN A 59 -16.89 -3.29 5.60
CA ASN A 59 -16.62 -2.30 6.64
C ASN A 59 -17.81 -2.17 7.61
N LYS A 60 -17.65 -1.36 8.67
CA LYS A 60 -18.68 -1.08 9.68
C LYS A 60 -19.66 0.05 9.29
N SER A 61 -19.72 0.43 8.01
CA SER A 61 -20.69 1.43 7.54
C SER A 61 -22.10 0.84 7.52
N GLU A 62 -23.11 1.71 7.47
CA GLU A 62 -24.50 1.32 7.30
C GLU A 62 -25.02 1.92 5.98
N PRO A 63 -25.33 1.10 4.94
CA PRO A 63 -25.20 -0.35 4.89
C PRO A 63 -23.72 -0.84 4.81
N PRO A 64 -23.41 -2.08 5.27
CA PRO A 64 -22.04 -2.62 5.27
C PRO A 64 -21.43 -2.71 3.87
N GLN A 65 -20.38 -1.93 3.61
CA GLN A 65 -19.77 -1.84 2.27
C GLN A 65 -18.77 -2.98 2.05
N PRO A 66 -18.91 -3.80 0.99
CA PRO A 66 -17.99 -4.90 0.71
C PRO A 66 -16.58 -4.39 0.37
N ILE A 67 -15.57 -5.13 0.84
CA ILE A 67 -14.15 -4.87 0.55
C ILE A 67 -13.64 -5.99 -0.35
N PHE A 68 -12.85 -5.64 -1.37
CA PHE A 68 -12.28 -6.60 -2.30
C PHE A 68 -10.77 -6.58 -2.23
N ARG A 69 -10.13 -7.73 -2.37
CA ARG A 69 -8.68 -7.87 -2.31
C ARG A 69 -8.15 -8.59 -3.54
N CYS A 70 -7.07 -8.05 -4.07
CA CYS A 70 -6.28 -8.65 -5.13
C CYS A 70 -5.29 -9.68 -4.54
N ASN A 71 -5.34 -10.93 -4.99
CA ASN A 71 -4.39 -11.96 -4.54
C ASN A 71 -2.97 -11.79 -5.13
N GLY A 72 -2.84 -11.06 -6.24
CA GLY A 72 -1.57 -10.90 -6.95
C GLY A 72 -0.60 -9.93 -6.27
N CYS A 73 -1.09 -8.75 -5.88
CA CYS A 73 -0.29 -7.71 -5.19
C CYS A 73 -0.79 -7.38 -3.78
N GLY A 74 -1.91 -7.96 -3.34
CA GLY A 74 -2.42 -7.78 -1.98
C GLY A 74 -3.23 -6.52 -1.74
N SER A 75 -3.36 -5.62 -2.72
CA SER A 75 -4.12 -4.36 -2.61
C SER A 75 -5.61 -4.62 -2.32
N SER A 76 -6.17 -3.78 -1.45
CA SER A 76 -7.59 -3.77 -1.08
C SER A 76 -8.31 -2.61 -1.76
N PHE A 77 -9.51 -2.87 -2.25
CA PHE A 77 -10.37 -1.93 -2.97
C PHE A 77 -11.72 -1.83 -2.26
N ARG A 78 -12.24 -0.61 -2.12
CA ARG A 78 -13.55 -0.36 -1.52
C ARG A 78 -14.67 -0.65 -2.52
N ALA A 79 -15.90 -0.73 -2.04
CA ALA A 79 -17.09 -1.05 -2.82
C ALA A 79 -17.24 -0.15 -4.07
N LYS A 80 -17.22 1.18 -3.90
CA LYS A 80 -17.36 2.12 -5.03
C LYS A 80 -16.27 1.97 -6.09
N THR A 81 -15.01 1.80 -5.67
CA THR A 81 -13.89 1.56 -6.59
C THR A 81 -14.11 0.27 -7.37
N THR A 82 -14.55 -0.79 -6.70
CA THR A 82 -14.79 -2.08 -7.35
C THR A 82 -15.98 -2.01 -8.31
N LEU A 83 -17.02 -1.26 -7.97
CA LEU A 83 -18.15 -1.00 -8.87
C LEU A 83 -17.69 -0.34 -10.18
N ASN A 84 -16.80 0.64 -10.12
CA ASN A 84 -16.23 1.25 -11.34
C ASN A 84 -15.42 0.23 -12.17
N ILE A 85 -14.63 -0.62 -11.52
CA ILE A 85 -13.87 -1.68 -12.22
C ILE A 85 -14.81 -2.69 -12.86
N VAL A 86 -15.89 -3.07 -12.16
CA VAL A 86 -16.89 -4.02 -12.67
C VAL A 86 -17.65 -3.43 -13.86
N ASN A 87 -18.05 -2.15 -13.78
CA ASN A 87 -18.73 -1.44 -14.87
C ASN A 87 -17.82 -1.22 -16.09
N SER A 88 -16.50 -1.15 -15.90
CA SER A 88 -15.54 -1.04 -17.01
C SER A 88 -15.45 -2.30 -17.88
N ILE A 89 -16.11 -3.41 -17.50
CA ILE A 89 -16.19 -4.63 -18.31
C ILE A 89 -17.33 -4.56 -19.34
N GLN A 90 -18.14 -3.49 -19.38
CA GLN A 90 -19.24 -3.44 -20.35
C GLN A 90 -18.76 -3.71 -21.79
N PRO A 91 -19.39 -4.67 -22.49
CA PRO A 91 -19.19 -4.82 -23.92
C PRO A 91 -19.82 -3.60 -24.60
N THR A 92 -19.01 -2.86 -25.36
CA THR A 92 -19.51 -1.90 -26.34
C THR A 92 -20.52 -2.63 -27.24
N PRO A 93 -21.79 -2.18 -27.34
CA PRO A 93 -22.66 -2.70 -28.37
C PRO A 93 -22.10 -2.27 -29.73
N ALA A 94 -21.99 -3.25 -30.63
CA ALA A 94 -21.57 -3.04 -31.99
C ALA A 94 -22.44 -1.97 -32.67
N ASN A 95 -21.78 -0.95 -33.21
CA ASN A 95 -22.30 -0.25 -34.36
C ASN A 95 -21.23 -0.30 -35.46
N THR A 96 -21.60 -1.04 -36.49
CA THR A 96 -20.93 -1.21 -37.78
C THR A 96 -20.79 0.14 -38.48
N GLN A 97 -19.60 0.47 -38.97
CA GLN A 97 -19.35 0.77 -40.39
C GLN A 97 -17.86 1.08 -40.66
N THR A 98 -17.27 0.21 -41.48
CA THR A 98 -16.40 0.52 -42.63
C THR A 98 -15.06 1.20 -42.30
N SER A 99 -13.97 0.44 -42.13
CA SER A 99 -13.03 0.06 -43.20
C SER A 99 -12.63 1.24 -44.08
N MET A 100 -11.40 1.75 -43.94
CA MET A 100 -10.42 1.81 -45.03
C MET A 100 -9.02 2.03 -44.43
N ASN A 101 -8.10 1.18 -44.88
CA ASN A 101 -6.65 1.28 -44.70
C ASN A 101 -6.13 2.56 -45.38
N PRO A 102 -4.93 3.04 -45.00
CA PRO A 102 -4.05 3.66 -45.97
C PRO A 102 -2.96 2.66 -46.38
N GLU A 103 -3.11 2.11 -47.58
CA GLU A 103 -1.97 1.69 -48.39
C GLU A 103 -1.10 2.91 -48.69
N PHE A 104 0.23 2.75 -48.63
CA PHE A 104 1.12 3.62 -49.38
C PHE A 104 2.06 2.74 -50.20
N SER A 105 1.85 2.75 -51.51
CA SER A 105 2.70 2.12 -52.51
C SER A 105 2.74 2.99 -53.77
N GLY A 106 3.93 3.12 -54.39
CA GLY A 106 4.17 3.73 -55.71
C GLY A 106 4.65 5.19 -55.63
N SER A 107 5.93 5.55 -55.84
CA SER A 107 6.76 5.49 -57.08
C SER A 107 6.17 6.39 -58.19
N PHE A 108 6.84 7.34 -58.87
CA PHE A 108 8.15 7.40 -59.52
C PHE A 108 8.44 8.84 -60.04
N GLN A 109 9.69 9.08 -60.52
CA GLN A 109 10.13 10.07 -61.53
C GLN A 109 10.27 11.54 -61.05
N ASP A 110 11.35 12.29 -61.29
CA ASP A 110 12.25 12.33 -62.45
C ASP A 110 13.65 12.89 -62.13
N ALA A 111 14.65 12.37 -62.85
CA ALA A 111 15.90 13.08 -63.15
C ALA A 111 15.56 14.26 -64.08
N THR A 112 16.27 15.39 -64.13
CA THR A 112 17.57 15.50 -64.79
C THR A 112 18.09 16.93 -64.64
N SER A 113 19.41 17.04 -64.52
CA SER A 113 20.28 18.07 -65.12
C SER A 113 20.06 19.55 -64.82
N SER A 114 21.05 20.16 -64.16
CA SER A 114 21.86 21.21 -64.78
C SER A 114 23.21 21.37 -64.05
N GLN A 115 24.24 20.87 -64.74
CA GLN A 115 25.56 21.45 -64.95
C GLN A 115 26.31 22.12 -63.78
N VAL A 116 27.28 21.36 -63.26
CA VAL A 116 28.74 21.65 -63.27
C VAL A 116 29.18 23.12 -63.30
N ALA A 117 29.83 23.55 -62.22
CA ALA A 117 31.02 24.39 -62.31
C ALA A 117 32.10 23.83 -61.37
N GLN A 118 33.30 23.72 -61.95
CA GLN A 118 34.51 23.12 -61.42
C GLN A 118 35.04 23.88 -60.18
N THR A 119 35.74 23.19 -59.28
CA THR A 119 37.20 23.28 -59.11
C THR A 119 37.68 22.64 -57.80
N VAL A 120 38.55 21.65 -57.95
CA VAL A 120 39.90 21.57 -57.36
C VAL A 120 40.08 21.69 -55.82
N ASN A 121 40.76 20.65 -55.33
CA ASN A 121 41.64 20.54 -54.16
C ASN A 121 41.06 20.03 -52.85
N GLY A 122 41.73 18.98 -52.37
CA GLY A 122 41.31 18.14 -51.26
C GLY A 122 41.32 18.86 -49.93
N GLN A 123 40.40 18.42 -49.07
CA GLN A 123 40.46 18.65 -47.64
C GLN A 123 39.57 17.62 -46.93
N THR A 124 40.27 16.64 -46.34
CA THR A 124 40.04 16.12 -44.98
C THR A 124 38.73 15.36 -44.69
N ASP A 125 38.85 14.03 -44.52
CA ASP A 125 37.90 13.07 -43.93
C ASP A 125 37.42 13.43 -42.50
N SER A 126 36.76 14.60 -42.35
CA SER A 126 36.35 15.15 -41.04
C SER A 126 34.83 15.11 -40.84
N GLN A 127 34.07 14.92 -41.92
CA GLN A 127 32.60 14.90 -41.91
C GLN A 127 31.98 13.84 -40.97
N PRO A 128 32.44 12.57 -40.94
CA PRO A 128 31.87 11.59 -40.00
C PRO A 128 32.15 11.95 -38.54
N PHE A 129 33.29 12.57 -38.24
CA PHE A 129 33.63 13.04 -36.90
C PHE A 129 32.76 14.21 -36.45
N LEU A 130 32.48 15.17 -37.35
CA LEU A 130 31.57 16.29 -37.05
C LEU A 130 30.15 15.81 -36.78
N ASN A 131 29.65 14.85 -37.55
CA ASN A 131 28.33 14.24 -37.32
C ASN A 131 28.27 13.51 -35.97
N MET A 132 29.34 12.79 -35.61
CA MET A 132 29.45 12.12 -34.31
C MET A 132 29.47 13.13 -33.15
N ILE A 133 30.22 14.21 -33.27
CA ILE A 133 30.27 15.28 -32.26
C ILE A 133 28.89 15.92 -32.10
N GLN A 134 28.18 16.21 -33.19
CA GLN A 134 26.83 16.76 -33.13
C GLN A 134 25.84 15.81 -32.45
N LEU A 135 25.93 14.50 -32.75
CA LEU A 135 25.08 13.49 -32.13
C LEU A 135 25.32 13.39 -30.62
N ILE A 136 26.59 13.30 -30.21
CA ILE A 136 26.97 13.23 -28.79
C ILE A 136 26.56 14.51 -28.07
N THR A 137 26.71 15.68 -28.70
CA THR A 137 26.29 16.97 -28.13
C THR A 137 24.79 17.00 -27.88
N LYS A 138 23.98 16.47 -28.81
CA LYS A 138 22.53 16.35 -28.67
C LYS A 138 22.15 15.38 -27.56
N GLU A 139 22.79 14.23 -27.50
CA GLU A 139 22.55 13.22 -26.46
C GLU A 139 22.90 13.76 -25.08
N LEU A 140 24.01 14.50 -24.96
CA LEU A 140 24.45 15.15 -23.74
C LEU A 140 23.48 16.25 -23.29
N ALA A 141 22.95 17.05 -24.23
CA ALA A 141 21.90 18.02 -23.91
C ALA A 141 20.62 17.32 -23.39
N SER A 142 20.19 16.23 -24.04
CA SER A 142 19.04 15.44 -23.61
C SER A 142 19.24 14.83 -22.22
N ALA A 143 20.42 14.28 -21.95
CA ALA A 143 20.76 13.69 -20.65
C ALA A 143 20.74 14.74 -19.53
N ARG A 144 21.21 15.97 -19.80
CA ARG A 144 21.14 17.09 -18.84
C ARG A 144 19.70 17.46 -18.50
N THR A 145 18.81 17.52 -19.50
CA THR A 145 17.39 17.78 -19.27
C THR A 145 16.73 16.68 -18.44
N GLU A 146 17.04 15.43 -18.71
CA GLU A 146 16.48 14.30 -17.95
C GLU A 146 16.98 14.28 -16.50
N ILE A 147 18.27 14.57 -16.27
CA ILE A 147 18.81 14.71 -14.91
C ILE A 147 18.06 15.80 -14.13
N GLU A 148 17.78 16.94 -14.76
CA GLU A 148 17.06 18.02 -14.09
C GLU A 148 15.61 17.62 -13.77
N ARG A 149 14.93 16.95 -14.72
CA ARG A 149 13.59 16.39 -14.49
C ARG A 149 13.59 15.39 -13.32
N LEU A 150 14.58 14.50 -13.26
CA LEU A 150 14.72 13.51 -12.19
C LEU A 150 15.01 14.17 -10.84
N ARG A 151 15.83 15.23 -10.80
CA ARG A 151 16.09 16.01 -9.58
C ARG A 151 14.82 16.66 -9.05
N VAL A 152 14.03 17.30 -9.92
CA VAL A 152 12.74 17.91 -9.56
C VAL A 152 11.77 16.85 -9.05
N HIS A 153 11.66 15.70 -9.72
CA HIS A 153 10.80 14.61 -9.28
C HIS A 153 11.22 14.05 -7.91
N THR A 154 12.53 13.90 -7.68
CA THR A 154 13.08 13.44 -6.40
C THR A 154 12.81 14.45 -5.28
N ALA A 155 12.99 15.75 -5.54
CA ALA A 155 12.66 16.80 -4.58
C ALA A 155 11.16 16.80 -4.24
N HIS A 156 10.30 16.64 -5.23
CA HIS A 156 8.85 16.54 -5.03
C HIS A 156 8.46 15.31 -4.20
N LEU A 157 9.05 14.14 -4.46
CA LEU A 157 8.82 12.94 -3.65
C LEU A 157 9.31 13.11 -2.21
N GLN A 158 10.47 13.76 -2.02
CA GLN A 158 11.01 14.04 -0.69
C GLN A 158 10.10 15.00 0.08
N GLU A 159 9.53 16.00 -0.60
CA GLU A 159 8.56 16.92 -0.02
C GLU A 159 7.23 16.23 0.30
N GLN A 160 6.75 15.32 -0.57
CA GLN A 160 5.59 14.47 -0.27
C GLN A 160 5.82 13.58 0.96
N LEU A 161 7.01 13.00 1.12
CA LEU A 161 7.39 12.22 2.31
C LEU A 161 7.43 13.09 3.57
N ASN A 162 7.96 14.31 3.48
CA ASN A 162 7.98 15.24 4.61
C ASN A 162 6.56 15.71 4.98
N GLN A 163 5.66 15.90 4.00
CA GLN A 163 4.26 16.23 4.26
C GLN A 163 3.49 15.05 4.89
N GLN A 164 3.80 13.81 4.52
CA GLN A 164 3.28 12.62 5.21
C GLN A 164 3.75 12.51 6.67
N ASN A 165 4.99 12.92 6.96
CA ASN A 165 5.50 12.93 8.33
C ASN A 165 4.92 14.09 9.18
N ASN A 166 4.59 15.21 8.56
CA ASN A 166 4.08 16.41 9.25
C ASN A 166 2.56 16.43 9.47
N THR A 167 1.81 15.43 8.97
CA THR A 167 0.38 15.25 9.30
C THR A 167 0.13 14.34 10.51
N SER A 168 1.19 13.86 11.16
CA SER A 168 1.13 13.21 12.47
C SER A 168 1.45 14.22 13.56
N ASN A 169 0.46 14.47 14.44
CA ASN A 169 0.64 15.14 15.73
C ASN A 169 1.92 14.68 16.47
N PRO A 170 2.53 15.55 17.31
CA PRO A 170 3.74 15.23 18.08
C PRO A 170 3.41 14.36 19.30
N THR A 171 2.90 13.16 19.05
CA THR A 171 2.95 12.04 20.01
C THR A 171 3.54 10.85 19.26
N ASN A 172 4.83 10.61 19.51
CA ASN A 172 5.55 9.42 19.04
C ASN A 172 4.96 8.14 19.67
N HIS A 173 3.74 7.78 19.31
CA HIS A 173 3.28 6.40 19.42
C HIS A 173 3.77 5.68 18.17
N LEU A 174 4.92 5.02 18.29
CA LEU A 174 5.34 4.00 17.34
C LEU A 174 4.19 2.99 17.22
N ASN A 175 3.42 3.10 16.14
CA ASN A 175 2.28 2.23 15.90
C ASN A 175 2.77 0.78 15.85
N PRO A 176 2.20 -0.14 16.64
CA PRO A 176 2.56 -1.55 16.59
C PRO A 176 2.43 -2.08 15.17
N VAL A 177 3.39 -2.89 14.74
CA VAL A 177 3.35 -3.54 13.42
C VAL A 177 2.05 -4.35 13.32
N PRO A 178 1.26 -4.24 12.24
CA PRO A 178 0.04 -5.04 12.13
C PRO A 178 0.32 -6.54 12.24
N ILE A 179 -0.56 -7.30 12.94
CA ILE A 179 -0.35 -8.75 13.18
C ILE A 179 -0.17 -9.53 11.86
N GLY A 180 -0.88 -9.14 10.79
CA GLY A 180 -0.69 -9.77 9.48
C GLY A 180 0.73 -9.59 8.91
N GLN A 181 1.37 -8.45 9.19
CA GLN A 181 2.75 -8.21 8.78
C GLN A 181 3.73 -9.00 9.64
N ILE A 182 3.54 -9.06 10.97
CA ILE A 182 4.45 -9.84 11.82
C ILE A 182 4.38 -11.34 11.46
N CYS A 183 3.18 -11.89 11.24
CA CYS A 183 3.03 -13.28 10.78
C CYS A 183 3.74 -13.51 9.44
N SER A 184 3.69 -12.53 8.53
CA SER A 184 4.39 -12.62 7.24
C SER A 184 5.91 -12.55 7.40
N ARG A 185 6.40 -11.75 8.35
CA ARG A 185 7.83 -11.69 8.69
C ARG A 185 8.29 -13.00 9.33
N LEU A 186 7.55 -13.53 10.31
CA LEU A 186 7.85 -14.81 10.96
C LEU A 186 7.93 -15.96 9.94
N ARG A 187 6.99 -16.05 9.00
CA ARG A 187 7.05 -17.03 7.90
C ARG A 187 8.29 -16.87 7.01
N LYS A 188 8.75 -15.64 6.75
CA LYS A 188 10.01 -15.41 6.01
C LYS A 188 11.24 -15.87 6.79
N LEU A 189 11.13 -15.95 8.11
CA LEU A 189 12.16 -16.48 9.00
C LEU A 189 12.02 -18.01 9.19
N ASP A 190 11.16 -18.68 8.42
CA ASP A 190 10.91 -20.12 8.52
C ASP A 190 10.28 -20.56 9.85
N ILE A 191 9.63 -19.62 10.54
CA ILE A 191 8.94 -19.88 11.81
C ILE A 191 7.53 -20.37 11.51
N ASP A 192 7.19 -21.55 12.01
CA ASP A 192 5.88 -22.17 11.81
C ASP A 192 4.81 -21.40 12.58
N SER A 193 3.90 -20.77 11.85
CA SER A 193 2.78 -20.01 12.44
C SER A 193 1.76 -20.91 13.15
N ASN A 194 1.70 -22.21 12.83
CA ASN A 194 0.80 -23.15 13.51
C ASN A 194 1.27 -23.49 14.92
N ARG A 195 2.56 -23.30 15.21
CA ARG A 195 3.16 -23.53 16.52
C ARG A 195 3.07 -22.32 17.45
N ILE A 196 2.56 -21.19 16.94
CA ILE A 196 2.34 -19.95 17.68
C ILE A 196 0.86 -19.85 18.07
N ILE A 197 0.61 -19.75 19.37
CA ILE A 197 -0.72 -19.69 19.98
C ILE A 197 -1.27 -18.26 19.98
N ASP A 198 -0.44 -17.26 20.35
CA ASP A 198 -0.83 -15.86 20.41
C ASP A 198 0.36 -14.93 20.10
N ILE A 199 0.06 -13.73 19.60
CA ILE A 199 1.05 -12.68 19.33
C ILE A 199 0.63 -11.36 19.99
N HIS A 200 1.51 -10.80 20.82
CA HIS A 200 1.35 -9.51 21.46
C HIS A 200 2.28 -8.41 20.96
N TYR A 201 1.94 -7.20 21.39
CA TYR A 201 2.88 -6.14 21.72
C TYR A 201 2.74 -5.74 23.21
N PRO A 202 3.62 -6.19 24.13
CA PRO A 202 3.57 -5.80 25.53
C PRO A 202 4.26 -4.45 25.80
N ASP A 203 5.15 -3.99 24.92
CA ASP A 203 5.73 -2.65 24.92
C ASP A 203 6.04 -2.24 23.46
N HIS A 204 6.42 -0.98 23.26
CA HIS A 204 6.96 -0.49 22.01
C HIS A 204 8.18 -1.31 21.60
N ASN A 205 8.22 -1.70 20.33
CA ASN A 205 9.29 -2.49 19.72
C ASN A 205 9.51 -3.88 20.33
N ILE A 206 8.61 -4.35 21.21
CA ILE A 206 8.65 -5.70 21.75
C ILE A 206 7.49 -6.50 21.16
N VAL A 207 7.79 -7.72 20.71
CA VAL A 207 6.79 -8.72 20.30
C VAL A 207 6.89 -9.87 21.27
N ALA A 208 5.78 -10.26 21.88
CA ALA A 208 5.71 -11.48 22.68
C ALA A 208 4.94 -12.55 21.90
N LEU A 209 5.53 -13.74 21.82
CA LEU A 209 4.96 -14.90 21.16
C LEU A 209 4.60 -15.92 22.24
N LEU A 210 3.35 -16.35 22.27
CA LEU A 210 2.95 -17.54 23.02
C LEU A 210 3.08 -18.74 22.08
N ILE A 211 3.77 -19.79 22.51
CA ILE A 211 4.13 -20.93 21.66
C ILE A 211 3.86 -22.24 22.39
N HIS A 212 3.81 -23.34 21.65
CA HIS A 212 3.84 -24.66 22.27
C HIS A 212 5.20 -24.95 22.91
N ASN A 213 5.20 -25.62 24.07
CA ASN A 213 6.40 -25.90 24.84
C ASN A 213 7.43 -26.76 24.08
N ASP A 214 6.98 -27.66 23.20
CA ASP A 214 7.84 -28.52 22.38
C ASP A 214 8.60 -27.76 21.28
N TYR A 215 8.20 -26.52 20.99
CA TYR A 215 8.77 -25.69 19.93
C TYR A 215 9.77 -24.64 20.44
N GLU A 216 9.97 -24.51 21.75
CA GLU A 216 10.80 -23.44 22.32
C GLU A 216 12.25 -23.46 21.80
N ASP A 217 12.91 -24.62 21.86
CA ASP A 217 14.31 -24.76 21.46
C ASP A 217 14.52 -24.51 19.97
N GLU A 218 13.62 -25.03 19.13
CA GLU A 218 13.62 -24.82 17.69
C GLU A 218 13.45 -23.33 17.35
N LEU A 219 12.45 -22.68 17.96
CA LEU A 219 12.21 -21.25 17.74
C LEU A 219 13.42 -20.41 18.17
N ARG A 220 14.02 -20.71 19.33
CA ARG A 220 15.22 -20.01 19.82
C ARG A 220 16.36 -20.11 18.81
N GLN A 221 16.61 -21.31 18.25
CA GLN A 221 17.63 -21.52 17.23
C GLN A 221 17.33 -20.74 15.94
N GLN A 222 16.07 -20.75 15.48
CA GLN A 222 15.65 -20.00 14.30
C GLN A 222 15.81 -18.49 14.51
N LEU A 223 15.35 -17.95 15.63
CA LEU A 223 15.48 -16.52 15.95
C LEU A 223 16.96 -16.09 16.06
N GLN A 224 17.80 -16.93 16.66
CA GLN A 224 19.24 -16.69 16.75
C GLN A 224 19.92 -16.67 15.37
N ARG A 225 19.51 -17.57 14.45
CA ARG A 225 19.98 -17.58 13.05
C ARG A 225 19.79 -16.23 12.37
N PHE A 226 18.68 -15.55 12.66
CA PHE A 226 18.36 -14.22 12.10
C PHE A 226 18.77 -13.05 12.99
N LYS A 227 19.58 -13.29 14.03
CA LYS A 227 20.07 -12.27 14.97
C LYS A 227 18.94 -11.50 15.66
N VAL A 228 17.79 -12.14 15.87
CA VAL A 228 16.70 -11.56 16.66
C VAL A 228 17.08 -11.61 18.14
N ILE A 229 16.95 -10.47 18.83
CA ILE A 229 17.26 -10.36 20.25
C ILE A 229 16.10 -10.95 21.06
N ILE A 230 16.39 -11.99 21.84
CA ILE A 230 15.43 -12.58 22.79
C ILE A 230 15.66 -11.92 24.16
N LYS A 231 14.67 -11.20 24.66
CA LYS A 231 14.71 -10.53 25.96
C LYS A 231 14.30 -11.52 27.05
N LYS A 232 15.26 -12.02 27.83
CA LYS A 232 15.02 -13.03 28.88
C LYS A 232 14.40 -12.44 30.14
N ASP A 233 14.78 -11.20 30.48
CA ASP A 233 14.40 -10.54 31.74
C ASP A 233 13.22 -9.57 31.54
N PHE A 234 12.26 -9.92 30.69
CA PHE A 234 11.07 -9.09 30.47
C PHE A 234 10.03 -9.40 31.55
N ASN A 235 9.73 -8.40 32.40
CA ASN A 235 8.64 -8.50 33.38
C ASN A 235 7.35 -7.91 32.79
N PRO A 236 6.31 -8.72 32.49
CA PRO A 236 5.05 -8.22 31.94
C PRO A 236 4.24 -7.37 32.93
N CYS A 237 4.57 -7.41 34.22
CA CYS A 237 3.89 -6.67 35.28
C CYS A 237 4.63 -5.39 35.69
N ASP A 238 5.71 -5.02 34.99
CA ASP A 238 6.47 -3.81 35.30
C ASP A 238 5.57 -2.54 35.18
N PRO A 239 5.45 -1.73 36.25
CA PRO A 239 4.68 -0.49 36.25
C PRO A 239 5.02 0.48 35.10
N GLN A 240 6.25 0.43 34.59
CA GLN A 240 6.74 1.28 33.50
C GLN A 240 6.18 0.92 32.11
N LEU A 241 5.57 -0.27 31.98
CA LEU A 241 4.90 -0.70 30.74
C LEU A 241 3.55 -0.02 30.57
N LEU A 242 2.90 0.36 31.67
CA LEU A 242 1.57 0.96 31.66
C LEU A 242 1.64 2.48 31.41
N ARG A 243 1.94 2.87 30.16
CA ARG A 243 2.16 4.27 29.74
C ARG A 243 0.91 5.02 29.25
N ASP A 244 -0.25 4.38 29.32
CA ASP A 244 -1.52 5.03 28.94
C ASP A 244 -1.78 6.22 29.87
N PRO A 245 -2.01 7.44 29.33
CA PRO A 245 -2.24 8.64 30.13
C PRO A 245 -3.34 8.49 31.19
N LYS A 246 -4.32 7.58 30.99
CA LYS A 246 -5.38 7.33 31.98
C LYS A 246 -4.87 6.75 33.31
N TYR A 247 -3.64 6.24 33.34
CA TYR A 247 -2.99 5.73 34.54
C TYR A 247 -1.88 6.66 35.06
N ALA A 248 -1.73 7.87 34.49
CA ALA A 248 -0.70 8.83 34.87
C ALA A 248 -0.73 9.15 36.37
N ASP A 249 -1.92 9.23 36.97
CA ASP A 249 -2.08 9.57 38.39
C ASP A 249 -1.99 8.37 39.34
N ARG A 250 -1.79 7.15 38.82
CA ARG A 250 -1.69 5.92 39.62
C ARG A 250 -0.31 5.74 40.22
N THR A 251 -0.27 5.22 41.44
CA THR A 251 0.98 4.82 42.11
C THR A 251 1.65 3.64 41.41
N PRO A 252 2.97 3.44 41.58
CA PRO A 252 3.66 2.29 40.99
C PRO A 252 3.04 0.93 41.37
N ALA A 253 2.63 0.74 42.62
CA ALA A 253 1.99 -0.49 43.09
C ALA A 253 0.63 -0.73 42.41
N GLU A 254 -0.23 0.29 42.31
CA GLU A 254 -1.50 0.16 41.58
C GLU A 254 -1.28 -0.15 40.09
N ARG A 255 -0.22 0.42 39.48
CA ARG A 255 0.12 0.13 38.09
C ARG A 255 0.61 -1.30 37.91
N GLU A 256 1.35 -1.85 38.88
CA GLU A 256 1.76 -3.25 38.90
C GLU A 256 0.54 -4.17 38.94
N ASP A 257 -0.40 -3.92 39.86
CA ASP A 257 -1.64 -4.69 39.98
C ASP A 257 -2.47 -4.65 38.68
N LEU A 258 -2.58 -3.46 38.08
CA LEU A 258 -3.26 -3.28 36.79
C LEU A 258 -2.53 -4.02 35.65
N ALA A 259 -1.21 -3.94 35.59
CA ALA A 259 -0.41 -4.64 34.59
C ALA A 259 -0.56 -6.16 34.73
N PHE A 260 -0.55 -6.68 35.95
CA PHE A 260 -0.84 -8.07 36.26
C PHE A 260 -2.24 -8.49 35.81
N MET A 261 -3.27 -7.70 36.15
CA MET A 261 -4.65 -7.96 35.72
C MET A 261 -4.77 -8.00 34.18
N HIS A 262 -4.16 -7.05 33.47
CA HIS A 262 -4.15 -7.03 32.00
C HIS A 262 -3.42 -8.23 31.41
N HIS A 263 -2.30 -8.62 32.02
CA HIS A 263 -1.56 -9.80 31.61
C HIS A 263 -2.41 -11.07 31.76
N CYS A 264 -3.02 -11.31 32.93
CA CYS A 264 -3.90 -12.45 33.18
C CYS A 264 -5.08 -12.50 32.21
N ASN A 265 -5.82 -11.38 32.07
CA ASN A 265 -6.95 -11.27 31.13
C ASN A 265 -6.55 -11.63 29.70
N ARG A 266 -5.31 -11.31 29.31
CA ARG A 266 -4.79 -11.61 28.00
C ARG A 266 -4.47 -13.09 27.84
N ILE A 267 -3.80 -13.69 28.82
CA ILE A 267 -3.53 -15.13 28.83
C ILE A 267 -4.84 -15.92 28.76
N ASP A 268 -5.85 -15.54 29.55
CA ASP A 268 -7.18 -16.17 29.52
C ASP A 268 -7.81 -16.13 28.13
N ARG A 269 -7.70 -15.00 27.42
CA ARG A 269 -8.20 -14.89 26.05
C ARG A 269 -7.43 -15.78 25.09
N ALA A 270 -6.11 -15.90 25.23
CA ALA A 270 -5.31 -16.79 24.40
C ALA A 270 -5.68 -18.26 24.63
N LEU A 271 -5.93 -18.66 25.88
CA LEU A 271 -6.33 -20.01 26.24
C LEU A 271 -7.65 -20.44 25.59
N GLN A 272 -8.60 -19.51 25.38
CA GLN A 272 -9.88 -19.80 24.70
C GLN A 272 -9.72 -20.33 23.27
N TYR A 273 -8.59 -20.04 22.62
CA TYR A 273 -8.31 -20.46 21.25
C TYR A 273 -7.47 -21.74 21.17
N ILE A 274 -6.96 -22.24 22.31
CA ILE A 274 -6.27 -23.52 22.37
C ILE A 274 -7.31 -24.63 22.30
N ARG A 275 -7.25 -25.42 21.23
CA ARG A 275 -8.08 -26.61 21.09
C ARG A 275 -7.45 -27.76 21.85
N THR A 276 -8.25 -28.51 22.60
CA THR A 276 -7.80 -29.80 23.13
C THR A 276 -7.45 -30.74 21.98
N PRO A 277 -6.41 -31.59 22.11
CA PRO A 277 -6.11 -32.62 21.13
C PRO A 277 -7.37 -33.45 20.89
N SER A 278 -7.70 -33.65 19.62
CA SER A 278 -8.79 -34.52 19.17
C SER A 278 -8.43 -35.98 19.36
#